data_AF-A0A3D0N4P3-F1
#
_entry.id   AF-A0A3D0N4P3-F1
#
_cell.length_a   1.000
_cell.length_b   1.000
_cell.length_c   1.000
_cell.angle_alpha   90.00
_cell.angle_beta   90.00
_cell.angle_gamma   90.00
#
_symmetry.space_group_name_H-M   'P 1'
#
loop_
_entity.id
_entity.type
_entity.pdbx_description
1 polymer ?
#
loop_
_entity_poly.entity_id
_entity_poly.type
_entity_poly.pdbx_seq_one_letter_code
_entity_poly.pdbx_strand_id
1 'polypeptide(L)'
;MGDVVSREELTIAGETTTWTFTAPEDIEPVEATVSIVNAQVGGGASAWLDIVDAETYAQFEALAEAANLETPAHLLFLGDSLTDQQRDHNYTDMVSFWLNRTHGDVTYRNAGVGGDYITRMWQRLQGEGANRQEMYEGLFEPTPTRVFIWTGHNDSKLKPKPEYQTPDDYPFDPVVPLDEFEETYVNFIEYMRQQAPEAEFTVISASSSVHEITRETVVKRIASAGNGGSYFGKPDALEQFNERMQSVAAATDADYVDVYEPTRTYPDKPSLFTADGVHMTHKGNLLVARLLLEYLGE
;
A
#
# COMPACT_ATOMS: atom_id res chain seq x y z
N MET A 1 22.17 2.68 -12.00
CA MET A 1 23.58 2.69 -11.56
C MET A 1 23.98 4.15 -11.44
N GLY A 2 24.24 4.59 -10.21
CA GLY A 2 24.20 5.99 -9.76
C GLY A 2 23.01 6.12 -8.81
N ASP A 3 23.14 6.42 -7.52
CA ASP A 3 24.21 7.12 -6.80
C ASP A 3 24.84 6.30 -5.67
N VAL A 4 26.18 6.30 -5.59
CA VAL A 4 26.90 5.87 -4.38
C VAL A 4 27.21 7.13 -3.60
N VAL A 5 26.41 7.42 -2.58
CA VAL A 5 26.70 8.49 -1.63
C VAL A 5 27.65 7.92 -0.58
N SER A 6 28.95 8.09 -0.82
CA SER A 6 30.07 7.66 0.04
C SER A 6 30.31 6.15 0.16
N ARG A 7 31.59 5.75 0.23
CA ARG A 7 32.03 4.41 0.56
C ARG A 7 33.15 4.54 1.58
N GLU A 8 32.91 4.06 2.79
CA GLU A 8 33.91 4.04 3.86
C GLU A 8 34.38 2.60 4.10
N GLU A 9 35.68 2.41 4.25
CA GLU A 9 36.23 1.13 4.69
C GLU A 9 36.12 1.04 6.22
N LEU A 10 35.34 0.07 6.69
CA LEU A 10 35.09 -0.16 8.10
C LEU A 10 35.89 -1.37 8.59
N THR A 11 36.69 -1.17 9.64
CA THR A 11 37.39 -2.27 10.32
C THR A 11 36.58 -2.68 11.55
N ILE A 12 35.97 -3.86 11.52
CA ILE A 12 35.22 -4.42 12.66
C ILE A 12 36.24 -5.02 13.65
N ALA A 13 36.44 -4.38 14.80
CA ALA A 13 37.44 -4.77 15.79
C ALA A 13 36.96 -5.79 16.85
N GLY A 14 35.84 -6.48 16.60
CA GLY A 14 35.29 -7.49 17.53
C GLY A 14 34.36 -6.94 18.62
N GLU A 15 33.98 -5.66 18.55
CA GLU A 15 33.02 -4.99 19.44
C GLU A 15 31.86 -4.37 18.63
N THR A 16 30.75 -4.05 19.29
CA THR A 16 29.64 -3.29 18.70
C THR A 16 30.17 -1.93 18.21
N THR A 17 30.12 -1.70 16.90
CA THR A 17 30.50 -0.42 16.31
C THR A 17 29.22 0.32 15.92
N THR A 18 29.11 1.60 16.33
CA THR A 18 27.98 2.47 15.98
C THR A 18 28.45 3.51 14.96
N TRP A 19 27.65 3.71 13.90
CA TRP A 19 27.87 4.75 12.90
C TRP A 19 26.70 5.72 12.94
N THR A 20 26.99 7.01 12.79
CA THR A 20 25.99 8.07 12.76
C THR A 20 26.12 8.80 11.44
N PHE A 21 24.99 8.98 10.76
CA PHE A 21 24.88 9.77 9.54
C PHE A 21 24.03 11.00 9.85
N THR A 22 24.35 12.12 9.22
CA THR A 22 23.58 13.37 9.34
C THR A 22 22.98 13.69 7.99
N ALA A 23 21.66 13.78 7.93
CA ALA A 23 20.97 14.30 6.76
C ALA A 23 21.00 15.84 6.77
N PRO A 24 21.04 16.52 5.61
CA PRO A 24 20.82 17.96 5.52
C PRO A 24 19.46 18.35 6.12
N GLU A 25 19.37 19.54 6.74
CA GLU A 25 18.12 20.02 7.36
C GLU A 25 16.98 20.18 6.34
N ASP A 26 17.29 20.62 5.12
CA ASP A 26 16.34 20.85 4.03
C ASP A 26 16.31 19.69 3.01
N ILE A 27 16.50 18.45 3.46
CA ILE A 27 16.49 17.29 2.56
C ILE A 27 15.06 16.99 2.09
N GLU A 28 14.86 16.91 0.78
CA GLU A 28 13.61 16.36 0.24
C GLU A 28 13.46 14.89 0.67
N PRO A 29 12.25 14.42 1.01
CA PRO A 29 12.01 13.04 1.40
C PRO A 29 12.63 12.04 0.43
N VAL A 30 13.53 11.21 0.95
CA VAL A 30 14.31 10.27 0.14
C VAL A 30 14.42 8.91 0.83
N GLU A 31 14.25 7.88 0.02
CA GLU A 31 14.56 6.52 0.39
C GLU A 31 16.07 6.29 0.20
N ALA A 32 16.78 5.97 1.28
CA ALA A 32 18.18 5.63 1.26
C ALA A 32 18.40 4.17 1.67
N THR A 33 19.47 3.57 1.18
CA THR A 33 19.90 2.24 1.62
C THR A 33 21.29 2.34 2.24
N VAL A 34 21.44 1.83 3.46
CA VAL A 34 22.76 1.60 4.06
C VAL A 34 23.07 0.13 3.98
N SER A 35 24.15 -0.22 3.27
CA SER A 35 24.61 -1.59 3.11
C SER A 35 25.97 -1.80 3.78
N ILE A 36 26.05 -2.80 4.64
CA ILE A 36 27.31 -3.31 5.19
C ILE A 36 27.69 -4.55 4.39
N VAL A 37 28.81 -4.50 3.68
CA VAL A 37 29.29 -5.60 2.82
C VAL A 37 30.68 -6.06 3.27
N ASN A 38 30.80 -7.33 3.65
CA ASN A 38 32.09 -7.98 3.87
C ASN A 38 32.57 -8.58 2.54
N ALA A 39 33.44 -7.84 1.84
CA ALA A 39 33.98 -8.23 0.54
C ALA A 39 34.85 -9.50 0.57
N GLN A 40 35.41 -9.89 1.74
CA GLN A 40 36.27 -11.06 1.85
C GLN A 40 35.49 -12.37 1.84
N VAL A 41 34.29 -12.37 2.44
CA VAL A 41 33.42 -13.56 2.53
C VAL A 41 32.19 -13.47 1.63
N GLY A 42 31.99 -12.33 0.94
CA GLY A 42 30.85 -12.10 0.05
C GLY A 42 29.50 -11.94 0.77
N GLY A 43 29.53 -11.72 2.10
CA GLY A 43 28.32 -11.52 2.91
C GLY A 43 27.98 -10.04 3.08
N GLY A 44 26.71 -9.71 3.30
CA GLY A 44 26.29 -8.36 3.61
C GLY A 44 24.87 -8.28 4.16
N ALA A 45 24.53 -7.10 4.68
CA ALA A 45 23.20 -6.74 5.14
C ALA A 45 22.89 -5.32 4.68
N SER A 46 21.63 -5.04 4.37
CA SER A 46 21.15 -3.71 4.00
C SER A 46 20.00 -3.31 4.92
N ALA A 47 19.94 -2.03 5.25
CA ALA A 47 18.81 -1.40 5.90
C ALA A 47 18.30 -0.27 5.00
N TRP A 48 16.99 -0.18 4.88
CA TRP A 48 16.32 0.97 4.27
C TRP A 48 16.15 2.07 5.31
N LEU A 49 16.31 3.31 4.88
CA LEU A 49 16.13 4.51 5.68
C LEU A 49 15.15 5.41 4.94
N ASP A 50 14.05 5.74 5.62
CA ASP A 50 13.19 6.85 5.25
C ASP A 50 13.79 8.13 5.86
N ILE A 51 14.33 9.00 5.00
CA ILE A 51 14.94 10.26 5.40
C ILE A 51 14.03 11.39 4.95
N VAL A 52 13.50 12.13 5.93
CA VAL A 52 12.60 13.28 5.72
C VAL A 52 13.19 14.55 6.36
N ASP A 53 12.71 15.71 5.93
CA ASP A 53 12.99 16.98 6.59
C ASP A 53 12.40 17.04 8.02
N ALA A 54 12.83 18.04 8.79
CA ALA A 54 12.42 18.19 10.19
C ALA A 54 10.91 18.50 10.35
N GLU A 55 10.29 19.17 9.37
CA GLU A 55 8.86 19.51 9.41
C GLU A 55 8.02 18.25 9.23
N THR A 56 8.34 17.44 8.24
CA THR A 56 7.73 16.15 7.95
C THR A 56 7.93 15.20 9.11
N TYR A 57 9.13 15.13 9.68
CA TYR A 57 9.39 14.31 10.87
C TYR A 57 8.46 14.71 12.03
N ALA A 58 8.41 16.00 12.36
CA ALA A 58 7.56 16.50 13.45
C ALA A 58 6.07 16.30 13.17
N GLN A 59 5.65 16.39 11.90
CA GLN A 59 4.28 16.12 11.51
C GLN A 59 3.90 14.66 11.77
N PHE A 60 4.71 13.69 11.32
CA PHE A 60 4.43 12.28 11.57
C PHE A 60 4.45 11.93 13.06
N GLU A 61 5.39 12.51 13.81
CA GLU A 61 5.45 12.35 15.27
C GLU A 61 4.15 12.84 15.93
N ALA A 62 3.70 14.05 15.59
CA ALA A 62 2.47 14.62 16.13
C ALA A 62 1.20 13.83 15.75
N LEU A 63 1.12 13.32 14.51
CA LEU A 63 -0.01 12.49 14.08
C LEU A 63 -0.02 11.16 14.83
N ALA A 64 1.14 10.53 15.01
CA ALA A 64 1.24 9.30 15.80
C ALA A 64 0.90 9.53 17.27
N GLU A 65 1.28 10.67 17.87
CA GLU A 65 0.89 11.05 19.23
C GLU A 65 -0.61 11.28 19.38
N ALA A 66 -1.27 11.81 18.34
CA ALA A 66 -2.71 12.02 18.33
C ALA A 66 -3.51 10.72 18.12
N ALA A 67 -2.89 9.66 17.57
CA ALA A 67 -3.57 8.42 17.26
C ALA A 67 -4.22 7.76 18.49
N ASN A 68 -5.51 7.44 18.37
CA ASN A 68 -6.29 6.70 19.34
C ASN A 68 -6.07 5.18 19.17
N LEU A 69 -5.02 4.69 19.82
CA LEU A 69 -4.61 3.29 19.76
C LEU A 69 -4.38 2.71 21.15
N GLU A 70 -5.19 1.74 21.55
CA GLU A 70 -4.94 0.97 22.76
C GLU A 70 -3.84 -0.08 22.55
N THR A 71 -2.86 -0.14 23.45
CA THR A 71 -1.76 -1.10 23.41
C THR A 71 -1.91 -2.21 24.47
N PRO A 72 -1.53 -3.47 24.20
CA PRO A 72 -0.85 -3.95 22.99
C PRO A 72 -1.74 -3.92 21.74
N ALA A 73 -1.18 -3.50 20.62
CA ALA A 73 -1.88 -3.45 19.34
C ALA A 73 -1.23 -4.37 18.31
N HIS A 74 -2.07 -5.02 17.49
CA HIS A 74 -1.61 -5.75 16.31
C HIS A 74 -2.36 -5.26 15.07
N LEU A 75 -1.64 -4.57 14.18
CA LEU A 75 -2.18 -4.00 12.96
C LEU A 75 -2.06 -5.02 11.81
N LEU A 76 -3.18 -5.36 11.17
CA LEU A 76 -3.20 -6.20 9.99
C LEU A 76 -3.51 -5.37 8.75
N PHE A 77 -2.58 -5.34 7.79
CA PHE A 77 -2.76 -4.68 6.50
C PHE A 77 -3.01 -5.71 5.40
N LEU A 78 -4.14 -5.58 4.73
CA LEU A 78 -4.58 -6.43 3.64
C LEU A 78 -4.75 -5.59 2.39
N GLY A 79 -4.39 -6.14 1.23
CA GLY A 79 -4.51 -5.40 -0.02
C GLY A 79 -3.78 -6.05 -1.18
N ASP A 80 -3.61 -5.27 -2.25
CA ASP A 80 -3.00 -5.73 -3.48
C ASP A 80 -1.50 -5.39 -3.59
N SER A 81 -1.02 -5.08 -4.80
CA SER A 81 0.37 -4.68 -5.02
C SER A 81 0.75 -3.38 -4.33
N LEU A 82 -0.19 -2.49 -4.03
CA LEU A 82 0.07 -1.25 -3.29
C LEU A 82 0.44 -1.53 -1.83
N THR A 83 -0.09 -2.62 -1.26
CA THR A 83 0.26 -3.11 0.06
C THR A 83 1.46 -4.06 0.02
N ASP A 84 1.62 -4.87 -1.04
CA ASP A 84 2.65 -5.92 -1.12
C ASP A 84 4.03 -5.43 -1.60
N GLN A 85 4.09 -4.44 -2.48
CA GLN A 85 5.37 -3.96 -3.00
C GLN A 85 6.10 -3.13 -1.95
N GLN A 86 7.42 -2.97 -2.11
CA GLN A 86 8.22 -2.09 -1.24
C GLN A 86 8.17 -2.46 0.26
N ARG A 87 7.96 -3.75 0.58
CA ARG A 87 8.01 -4.23 1.98
C ARG A 87 9.30 -3.77 2.66
N ASP A 88 9.17 -3.46 3.94
CA ASP A 88 10.18 -2.86 4.81
C ASP A 88 10.36 -1.33 4.61
N HIS A 89 9.66 -0.72 3.65
CA HIS A 89 9.69 0.74 3.41
C HIS A 89 8.42 1.29 2.72
N ASN A 90 7.29 0.58 2.78
CA ASN A 90 6.02 1.08 2.25
C ASN A 90 5.17 1.72 3.37
N TYR A 91 3.99 2.20 3.02
CA TYR A 91 3.11 2.89 3.97
C TYR A 91 2.77 2.05 5.22
N THR A 92 2.69 0.70 5.10
CA THR A 92 2.42 -0.18 6.24
C THR A 92 3.56 -0.16 7.24
N ASP A 93 4.80 -0.12 6.74
CA ASP A 93 6.02 -0.05 7.53
C ASP A 93 6.14 1.32 8.19
N MET A 94 5.86 2.39 7.45
CA MET A 94 5.87 3.77 7.95
C MET A 94 4.86 4.00 9.08
N VAL A 95 3.59 3.63 8.89
CA VAL A 95 2.54 3.75 9.92
C VAL A 95 2.95 2.98 11.17
N SER A 96 3.40 1.74 10.98
CA SER A 96 3.75 0.86 12.10
C SER A 96 4.98 1.34 12.87
N PHE A 97 5.99 1.89 12.17
CA PHE A 97 7.15 2.52 12.79
C PHE A 97 6.74 3.66 13.72
N TRP A 98 5.94 4.60 13.23
CA TRP A 98 5.54 5.78 13.99
C TRP A 98 4.65 5.42 15.19
N LEU A 99 3.67 4.52 15.00
CA LEU A 99 2.82 4.06 16.10
C LEU A 99 3.61 3.29 17.16
N ASN A 100 4.52 2.39 16.76
CA ASN A 100 5.36 1.66 17.71
C ASN A 100 6.31 2.59 18.47
N ARG A 101 6.93 3.55 17.78
CA ARG A 101 7.82 4.54 18.38
C ARG A 101 7.11 5.35 19.47
N THR A 102 5.87 5.75 19.23
CA THR A 102 5.11 6.62 20.13
C THR A 102 4.42 5.87 21.26
N HIS A 103 3.72 4.78 20.95
CA HIS A 103 2.86 4.08 21.92
C HIS A 103 3.54 2.87 22.58
N GLY A 104 4.58 2.30 21.95
CA GLY A 104 5.17 1.03 22.37
C GLY A 104 4.20 -0.14 22.16
N ASP A 105 4.73 -1.38 22.15
CA ASP A 105 3.92 -2.62 22.06
C ASP A 105 2.89 -2.66 20.90
N VAL A 106 3.21 -1.95 19.81
CA VAL A 106 2.50 -2.04 18.53
C VAL A 106 3.27 -2.97 17.62
N THR A 107 2.61 -4.01 17.12
CA THR A 107 3.14 -4.92 16.10
C THR A 107 2.27 -4.85 14.85
N TYR A 108 2.78 -5.34 13.73
CA TYR A 108 1.99 -5.36 12.50
C TYR A 108 2.30 -6.57 11.63
N ARG A 109 1.36 -6.85 10.72
CA ARG A 109 1.52 -7.81 9.63
C ARG A 109 1.06 -7.17 8.33
N ASN A 110 1.97 -7.12 7.36
CA ASN A 110 1.63 -6.82 5.98
C ASN A 110 1.28 -8.13 5.25
N ALA A 111 -0.02 -8.35 5.02
CA ALA A 111 -0.57 -9.50 4.31
C ALA A 111 -1.04 -9.14 2.87
N GLY A 112 -0.57 -8.03 2.30
CA GLY A 112 -0.85 -7.67 0.91
C GLY A 112 -0.30 -8.69 -0.09
N VAL A 113 -0.99 -8.89 -1.21
CA VAL A 113 -0.49 -9.77 -2.29
C VAL A 113 -0.66 -9.10 -3.65
N GLY A 114 0.45 -8.96 -4.37
CA GLY A 114 0.48 -8.35 -5.69
C GLY A 114 -0.55 -8.93 -6.67
N GLY A 115 -1.37 -8.04 -7.24
CA GLY A 115 -2.39 -8.38 -8.23
C GLY A 115 -3.70 -8.92 -7.67
N ASP A 116 -3.87 -8.90 -6.35
CA ASP A 116 -5.15 -9.22 -5.70
C ASP A 116 -6.26 -8.25 -6.06
N TYR A 117 -7.46 -8.80 -6.02
CA TYR A 117 -8.76 -8.12 -6.01
C TYR A 117 -9.61 -8.88 -4.98
N ILE A 118 -10.75 -8.32 -4.56
CA ILE A 118 -11.47 -8.78 -3.36
C ILE A 118 -11.83 -10.27 -3.42
N THR A 119 -12.23 -10.79 -4.58
CA THR A 119 -12.60 -12.22 -4.73
C THR A 119 -11.40 -13.15 -4.63
N ARG A 120 -10.18 -12.70 -4.95
CA ARG A 120 -8.97 -13.48 -4.71
C ARG A 120 -8.54 -13.44 -3.25
N MET A 121 -8.68 -12.29 -2.58
CA MET A 121 -8.48 -12.20 -1.14
C MET A 121 -9.45 -13.11 -0.39
N TRP A 122 -10.71 -13.14 -0.81
CA TRP A 122 -11.71 -14.05 -0.29
C TRP A 122 -11.35 -15.52 -0.52
N GLN A 123 -10.97 -15.88 -1.75
CA GLN A 123 -10.47 -17.23 -2.06
C GLN A 123 -9.31 -17.64 -1.14
N ARG A 124 -8.37 -16.71 -0.87
CA ARG A 124 -7.24 -16.97 0.04
C ARG A 124 -7.70 -17.17 1.48
N LEU A 125 -8.65 -16.36 1.94
CA LEU A 125 -9.22 -16.48 3.29
C LEU A 125 -9.93 -17.82 3.50
N GLN A 126 -10.57 -18.35 2.45
CA GLN A 126 -11.22 -19.66 2.48
C GLN A 126 -10.25 -20.85 2.32
N GLY A 127 -8.95 -20.60 2.08
CA GLY A 127 -7.96 -21.65 1.87
C GLY A 127 -8.11 -22.37 0.52
N GLU A 128 -8.75 -21.74 -0.46
CA GLU A 128 -9.11 -22.35 -1.75
C GLU A 128 -7.99 -22.26 -2.81
N GLY A 129 -6.72 -22.23 -2.36
CA GLY A 129 -5.55 -22.30 -3.23
C GLY A 129 -5.32 -21.05 -4.08
N ALA A 130 -5.51 -19.87 -3.50
CA ALA A 130 -5.20 -18.60 -4.16
C ALA A 130 -3.68 -18.45 -4.40
N ASN A 131 -3.29 -17.55 -5.31
CA ASN A 131 -1.89 -17.17 -5.49
C ASN A 131 -1.31 -16.67 -4.15
N ARG A 132 -0.14 -17.20 -3.78
CA ARG A 132 0.55 -16.94 -2.50
C ARG A 132 -0.35 -17.22 -1.29
N GLN A 133 -0.94 -18.41 -1.23
CA GLN A 133 -1.83 -18.85 -0.15
C GLN A 133 -1.17 -18.74 1.24
N GLU A 134 0.14 -18.97 1.31
CA GLU A 134 0.96 -18.91 2.53
C GLU A 134 0.89 -17.54 3.21
N MET A 135 0.57 -16.47 2.48
CA MET A 135 0.48 -15.12 3.04
C MET A 135 -0.63 -14.96 4.08
N TYR A 136 -1.62 -15.85 4.11
CA TYR A 136 -2.70 -15.86 5.11
C TYR A 136 -2.53 -16.99 6.15
N GLU A 137 -1.42 -17.73 6.14
CA GLU A 137 -1.15 -18.70 7.21
C GLU A 137 -0.99 -17.98 8.55
N GLY A 138 -1.74 -18.40 9.57
CA GLY A 138 -1.76 -17.76 10.89
C GLY A 138 -2.17 -16.28 10.84
N LEU A 139 -3.04 -15.87 9.90
CA LEU A 139 -3.42 -14.46 9.70
C LEU A 139 -3.90 -13.76 10.99
N PHE A 140 -4.51 -14.52 11.89
CA PHE A 140 -5.07 -14.07 13.16
C PHE A 140 -4.18 -14.38 14.38
N GLU A 141 -2.89 -14.65 14.15
CA GLU A 141 -1.90 -14.93 15.19
C GLU A 141 -0.71 -13.94 15.09
N PRO A 142 -0.60 -12.97 16.03
CA PRO A 142 -1.56 -12.65 17.09
C PRO A 142 -2.87 -12.09 16.52
N THR A 143 -3.94 -12.11 17.31
CA THR A 143 -5.24 -11.60 16.88
C THR A 143 -5.15 -10.10 16.62
N PRO A 144 -5.54 -9.61 15.43
CA PRO A 144 -5.45 -8.19 15.12
C PRO A 144 -6.42 -7.37 15.97
N THR A 145 -6.01 -6.16 16.33
CA THR A 145 -6.86 -5.14 16.98
C THR A 145 -7.27 -4.03 16.00
N ARG A 146 -6.56 -3.92 14.88
CA ARG A 146 -6.87 -3.03 13.75
C ARG A 146 -6.69 -3.81 12.45
N VAL A 147 -7.65 -3.71 11.53
CA VAL A 147 -7.59 -4.34 10.22
C VAL A 147 -7.81 -3.27 9.14
N PHE A 148 -6.79 -3.04 8.32
CA PHE A 148 -6.84 -2.12 7.19
C PHE A 148 -6.96 -2.91 5.90
N ILE A 149 -7.93 -2.57 5.06
CA ILE A 149 -8.19 -3.26 3.79
C ILE A 149 -8.08 -2.25 2.65
N TRP A 150 -7.04 -2.39 1.81
CA TRP A 150 -6.80 -1.52 0.67
C TRP A 150 -6.82 -2.29 -0.65
N THR A 151 -7.97 -2.25 -1.32
CA THR A 151 -8.18 -2.85 -2.66
C THR A 151 -9.00 -1.91 -3.54
N GLY A 152 -9.37 -2.34 -4.75
CA GLY A 152 -10.17 -1.55 -5.68
C GLY A 152 -9.46 -1.25 -7.00
N HIS A 153 -8.13 -1.15 -7.03
CA HIS A 153 -7.37 -0.88 -8.27
C HIS A 153 -7.45 -2.04 -9.26
N ASN A 154 -7.17 -3.24 -8.79
CA ASN A 154 -7.24 -4.44 -9.62
C ASN A 154 -8.68 -4.88 -9.88
N ASP A 155 -9.60 -4.58 -8.97
CA ASP A 155 -11.03 -4.85 -9.09
C ASP A 155 -11.65 -4.02 -10.23
N SER A 156 -11.38 -2.70 -10.23
CA SER A 156 -11.93 -1.72 -11.19
C SER A 156 -11.27 -1.74 -12.56
N LYS A 157 -10.14 -2.43 -12.70
CA LYS A 157 -9.40 -2.56 -13.95
C LYS A 157 -10.27 -3.15 -15.07
N LEU A 158 -10.32 -2.49 -16.22
CA LEU A 158 -11.16 -2.92 -17.33
C LEU A 158 -10.47 -4.03 -18.14
N LYS A 159 -11.24 -5.06 -18.51
CA LYS A 159 -10.73 -6.24 -19.24
C LYS A 159 -10.52 -5.92 -20.72
N PRO A 160 -9.40 -6.35 -21.33
CA PRO A 160 -9.18 -6.18 -22.77
C PRO A 160 -10.05 -7.13 -23.59
N LYS A 161 -10.40 -6.70 -24.80
CA LYS A 161 -10.84 -7.59 -25.89
C LYS A 161 -10.17 -7.19 -27.21
N PRO A 162 -9.98 -8.13 -28.17
CA PRO A 162 -9.37 -7.84 -29.45
C PRO A 162 -10.09 -6.75 -30.26
N GLU A 163 -11.40 -6.57 -30.09
CA GLU A 163 -12.18 -5.53 -30.75
C GLU A 163 -11.93 -4.11 -30.21
N TYR A 164 -11.31 -3.96 -29.04
CA TYR A 164 -11.00 -2.64 -28.46
C TYR A 164 -9.70 -2.11 -29.08
N GLN A 165 -9.84 -1.21 -30.07
CA GLN A 165 -8.75 -0.69 -30.89
C GLN A 165 -8.25 0.69 -30.42
N THR A 166 -8.94 1.28 -29.45
CA THR A 166 -8.56 2.50 -28.73
C THR A 166 -8.93 2.36 -27.24
N PRO A 167 -8.33 3.14 -26.33
CA PRO A 167 -8.75 3.17 -24.93
C PRO A 167 -10.24 3.54 -24.75
N ASP A 168 -10.79 4.33 -25.67
CA ASP A 168 -12.16 4.81 -25.61
C ASP A 168 -13.18 3.71 -25.98
N ASP A 169 -12.72 2.60 -26.57
CA ASP A 169 -13.55 1.43 -26.89
C ASP A 169 -13.83 0.53 -25.67
N TYR A 170 -13.12 0.74 -24.55
CA TYR A 170 -13.29 -0.09 -23.35
C TYR A 170 -14.63 0.25 -22.68
N PRO A 171 -15.60 -0.70 -22.65
CA PRO A 171 -16.80 -0.52 -21.86
C PRO A 171 -16.46 -0.65 -20.37
N PHE A 172 -17.43 -0.30 -19.53
CA PHE A 172 -17.37 -0.67 -18.12
C PHE A 172 -17.55 -2.20 -17.98
N ASP A 173 -16.43 -2.92 -18.04
CA ASP A 173 -16.31 -4.37 -17.88
C ASP A 173 -15.11 -4.67 -16.96
N PRO A 174 -15.25 -4.39 -15.65
CA PRO A 174 -14.18 -4.54 -14.66
C PRO A 174 -13.80 -6.02 -14.44
N VAL A 175 -12.67 -6.25 -13.75
CA VAL A 175 -12.25 -7.61 -13.36
C VAL A 175 -13.30 -8.25 -12.46
N VAL A 176 -13.79 -7.51 -11.46
CA VAL A 176 -14.86 -7.95 -10.56
C VAL A 176 -16.11 -7.14 -10.86
N PRO A 177 -17.26 -7.74 -11.22
CA PRO A 177 -18.52 -7.03 -11.33
C PRO A 177 -18.89 -6.31 -10.02
N LEU A 178 -19.52 -5.12 -10.08
CA LEU A 178 -19.81 -4.31 -8.89
C LEU A 178 -20.64 -5.05 -7.83
N ASP A 179 -21.67 -5.80 -8.24
CA ASP A 179 -22.52 -6.54 -7.30
C ASP A 179 -21.72 -7.66 -6.59
N GLU A 180 -20.86 -8.37 -7.34
CA GLU A 180 -19.98 -9.41 -6.78
C GLU A 180 -18.91 -8.79 -5.88
N PHE A 181 -18.39 -7.62 -6.24
CA PHE A 181 -17.43 -6.87 -5.43
C PHE A 181 -18.04 -6.52 -4.08
N GLU A 182 -19.21 -5.87 -4.08
CA GLU A 182 -19.91 -5.45 -2.85
C GLU A 182 -20.25 -6.65 -1.95
N GLU A 183 -20.87 -7.69 -2.51
CA GLU A 183 -21.23 -8.91 -1.75
C GLU A 183 -19.99 -9.59 -1.15
N THR A 184 -18.93 -9.76 -1.95
CA THR A 184 -17.70 -10.42 -1.50
C THR A 184 -17.00 -9.60 -0.43
N TYR A 185 -16.94 -8.27 -0.56
CA TYR A 185 -16.28 -7.42 0.42
C TYR A 185 -17.00 -7.46 1.77
N VAL A 186 -18.34 -7.39 1.77
CA VAL A 186 -19.14 -7.56 3.00
C VAL A 186 -18.86 -8.92 3.64
N ASN A 187 -18.93 -10.01 2.85
CA ASN A 187 -18.65 -11.36 3.36
C ASN A 187 -17.22 -11.50 3.89
N PHE A 188 -16.25 -10.84 3.25
CA PHE A 188 -14.86 -10.80 3.68
C PHE A 188 -14.73 -10.15 5.06
N ILE A 189 -15.27 -8.95 5.27
CA ILE A 189 -15.21 -8.25 6.56
C ILE A 189 -15.94 -9.04 7.64
N GLU A 190 -17.15 -9.53 7.37
CA GLU A 190 -17.92 -10.28 8.36
C GLU A 190 -17.25 -11.59 8.78
N TYR A 191 -16.58 -12.28 7.84
CA TYR A 191 -15.76 -13.44 8.19
C TYR A 191 -14.59 -13.03 9.08
N MET A 192 -13.85 -11.99 8.71
CA MET A 192 -12.70 -11.51 9.48
C MET A 192 -13.11 -11.12 10.90
N ARG A 193 -14.25 -10.44 11.07
CA ARG A 193 -14.82 -10.06 12.36
C ARG A 193 -15.17 -11.28 13.23
N GLN A 194 -15.61 -12.39 12.64
CA GLN A 194 -15.82 -13.63 13.40
C GLN A 194 -14.51 -14.20 13.97
N GLN A 195 -13.38 -13.95 13.29
CA GLN A 195 -12.06 -14.42 13.73
C GLN A 195 -11.38 -13.42 14.68
N ALA A 196 -11.66 -12.13 14.54
CA ALA A 196 -11.13 -11.03 15.35
C ALA A 196 -12.28 -10.09 15.78
N PRO A 197 -13.11 -10.50 16.76
CA PRO A 197 -14.35 -9.79 17.11
C PRO A 197 -14.14 -8.44 17.79
N GLU A 198 -12.94 -8.20 18.33
CA GLU A 198 -12.56 -6.94 18.99
C GLU A 198 -11.78 -6.00 18.05
N ALA A 199 -11.50 -6.43 16.81
CA ALA A 199 -10.78 -5.60 15.86
C ALA A 199 -11.67 -4.48 15.31
N GLU A 200 -11.10 -3.29 15.18
CA GLU A 200 -11.67 -2.22 14.37
C GLU A 200 -11.26 -2.42 12.91
N PHE A 201 -12.21 -2.22 11.99
CA PHE A 201 -12.03 -2.45 10.57
C PHE A 201 -12.06 -1.14 9.82
N THR A 202 -11.09 -0.93 8.94
CA THR A 202 -10.97 0.27 8.09
C THR A 202 -10.88 -0.14 6.64
N VAL A 203 -11.80 0.35 5.82
CA VAL A 203 -11.78 0.26 4.35
C VAL A 203 -11.05 1.48 3.81
N ILE A 204 -9.99 1.27 3.02
CA ILE A 204 -9.23 2.33 2.38
C ILE A 204 -9.68 2.43 0.92
N SER A 205 -10.07 3.62 0.48
CA SER A 205 -10.47 3.84 -0.91
C SER A 205 -9.35 3.52 -1.89
N ALA A 206 -9.67 3.15 -3.13
CA ALA A 206 -8.63 3.04 -4.14
C ALA A 206 -8.01 4.42 -4.36
N SER A 207 -6.68 4.55 -4.30
CA SER A 207 -6.02 5.78 -4.74
C SER A 207 -6.34 6.06 -6.21
N SER A 208 -6.26 7.32 -6.59
CA SER A 208 -6.30 7.67 -8.00
C SER A 208 -5.07 7.08 -8.73
N SER A 209 -5.10 7.02 -10.05
CA SER A 209 -3.94 6.67 -10.88
C SER A 209 -3.60 7.84 -11.79
N VAL A 210 -2.38 7.89 -12.32
CA VAL A 210 -2.03 8.82 -13.42
C VAL A 210 -2.63 8.28 -14.71
N HIS A 211 -3.92 8.57 -14.91
CA HIS A 211 -4.74 8.01 -15.98
C HIS A 211 -4.16 8.25 -17.37
N GLU A 212 -3.45 9.36 -17.58
CA GLU A 212 -2.78 9.69 -18.83
C GLU A 212 -1.70 8.64 -19.16
N ILE A 213 -0.91 8.22 -18.16
CA ILE A 213 0.13 7.20 -18.31
C ILE A 213 -0.48 5.83 -18.57
N THR A 214 -1.54 5.45 -17.84
CA THR A 214 -2.20 4.15 -18.03
C THR A 214 -2.87 4.08 -19.40
N ARG A 215 -3.51 5.17 -19.84
CA ARG A 215 -4.10 5.31 -21.17
C ARG A 215 -3.06 5.19 -22.27
N GLU A 216 -1.92 5.87 -22.14
CA GLU A 216 -0.81 5.75 -23.10
C GLU A 216 -0.25 4.32 -23.16
N THR A 217 -0.20 3.63 -22.03
CA THR A 217 0.24 2.23 -21.97
C THR A 217 -0.69 1.32 -22.78
N VAL A 218 -2.01 1.53 -22.67
CA VAL A 218 -3.01 0.82 -23.49
C VAL A 218 -2.79 1.11 -24.98
N VAL A 219 -2.60 2.38 -25.37
CA VAL A 219 -2.31 2.76 -26.77
C VAL A 219 -1.07 2.04 -27.31
N LYS A 220 0.04 2.07 -26.57
CA LYS A 220 1.31 1.41 -26.95
C LYS A 220 1.12 -0.11 -27.08
N ARG A 221 0.27 -0.71 -26.25
CA ARG A 221 0.02 -2.15 -26.27
C ARG A 221 -0.88 -2.58 -27.42
N ILE A 222 -1.92 -1.79 -27.76
CA ILE A 222 -2.71 -2.02 -28.98
C ILE A 222 -1.82 -1.98 -30.21
N ALA A 223 -0.96 -0.96 -30.32
CA ALA A 223 -0.06 -0.80 -31.46
C ALA A 223 0.96 -1.95 -31.61
N SER A 224 1.43 -2.52 -30.49
CA SER A 224 2.46 -3.57 -30.51
C SER A 224 1.93 -5.00 -30.48
N ALA A 225 0.75 -5.24 -29.91
CA ALA A 225 0.21 -6.58 -29.65
C ALA A 225 -1.23 -6.79 -30.14
N GLY A 226 -1.86 -5.79 -30.78
CA GLY A 226 -3.22 -5.88 -31.29
C GLY A 226 -4.31 -5.96 -30.22
N ASN A 227 -3.96 -5.77 -28.94
CA ASN A 227 -4.88 -5.66 -27.81
C ASN A 227 -4.27 -4.73 -26.76
N GLY A 228 -5.10 -3.99 -26.04
CA GLY A 228 -4.62 -2.98 -25.08
C GLY A 228 -4.19 -3.53 -23.72
N GLY A 229 -4.34 -4.84 -23.48
CA GLY A 229 -4.19 -5.40 -22.14
C GLY A 229 -5.18 -4.80 -21.15
N SER A 230 -5.01 -5.12 -19.88
CA SER A 230 -5.89 -4.57 -18.86
C SER A 230 -5.71 -3.06 -18.69
N TYR A 231 -6.81 -2.32 -18.63
CA TYR A 231 -6.80 -0.86 -18.54
C TYR A 231 -7.09 -0.41 -17.09
N PHE A 232 -6.02 0.07 -16.44
CA PHE A 232 -6.07 0.56 -15.07
C PHE A 232 -6.40 2.05 -15.00
N GLY A 233 -6.96 2.47 -13.85
CA GLY A 233 -6.91 3.87 -13.45
C GLY A 233 -7.90 4.79 -14.17
N LYS A 234 -8.91 4.23 -14.84
CA LYS A 234 -9.96 5.02 -15.48
C LYS A 234 -10.83 5.68 -14.38
N PRO A 235 -10.95 7.02 -14.31
CA PRO A 235 -11.57 7.69 -13.17
C PRO A 235 -13.00 7.27 -12.88
N ASP A 236 -13.85 7.17 -13.92
CA ASP A 236 -15.24 6.74 -13.78
C ASP A 236 -15.38 5.31 -13.24
N ALA A 237 -14.42 4.43 -13.54
CA ALA A 237 -14.41 3.09 -12.97
C ALA A 237 -13.96 3.11 -11.50
N LEU A 238 -12.87 3.80 -11.17
CA LEU A 238 -12.39 3.91 -9.79
C LEU A 238 -13.45 4.55 -8.87
N GLU A 239 -14.10 5.62 -9.32
CA GLU A 239 -15.12 6.34 -8.55
C GLU A 239 -16.32 5.44 -8.23
N GLN A 240 -16.79 4.63 -9.19
CA GLN A 240 -17.86 3.66 -8.93
C GLN A 240 -17.47 2.61 -7.87
N PHE A 241 -16.22 2.13 -7.87
CA PHE A 241 -15.76 1.19 -6.83
C PHE A 241 -15.56 1.86 -5.48
N ASN A 242 -15.08 3.11 -5.45
CA ASN A 242 -14.95 3.88 -4.21
C ASN A 242 -16.31 4.15 -3.55
N GLU A 243 -17.35 4.43 -4.33
CA GLU A 243 -18.73 4.54 -3.84
C GLU A 243 -19.22 3.21 -3.23
N ARG A 244 -18.87 2.07 -3.84
CA ARG A 244 -19.19 0.75 -3.27
C ARG A 244 -18.42 0.48 -1.99
N MET A 245 -17.15 0.83 -1.92
CA MET A 245 -16.36 0.68 -0.69
C MET A 245 -16.91 1.52 0.47
N GLN A 246 -17.43 2.73 0.22
CA GLN A 246 -18.15 3.51 1.24
C GLN A 246 -19.43 2.80 1.70
N SER A 247 -20.19 2.24 0.75
CA SER A 247 -21.41 1.50 1.05
C SER A 247 -21.12 0.24 1.86
N VAL A 248 -20.05 -0.49 1.52
CA VAL A 248 -19.56 -1.65 2.28
C VAL A 248 -19.17 -1.23 3.69
N ALA A 249 -18.34 -0.19 3.84
CA ALA A 249 -17.90 0.30 5.14
C ALA A 249 -19.10 0.62 6.05
N ALA A 250 -20.09 1.36 5.53
CA ALA A 250 -21.33 1.65 6.26
C ALA A 250 -22.16 0.39 6.58
N ALA A 251 -22.28 -0.54 5.64
CA ALA A 251 -23.05 -1.77 5.83
C ALA A 251 -22.43 -2.71 6.87
N THR A 252 -21.10 -2.69 6.99
CA THR A 252 -20.36 -3.54 7.92
C THR A 252 -19.99 -2.81 9.20
N ASP A 253 -20.36 -1.55 9.43
CA ASP A 253 -19.88 -0.77 10.59
C ASP A 253 -18.33 -0.78 10.66
N ALA A 254 -17.71 -0.55 9.51
CA ALA A 254 -16.29 -0.34 9.35
C ALA A 254 -16.05 1.13 9.01
N ASP A 255 -14.90 1.65 9.38
CA ASP A 255 -14.50 3.00 9.00
C ASP A 255 -14.08 3.06 7.54
N TYR A 256 -14.06 4.28 7.00
CA TYR A 256 -13.64 4.55 5.63
C TYR A 256 -12.62 5.67 5.59
N VAL A 257 -11.45 5.39 5.00
CA VAL A 257 -10.42 6.38 4.76
C VAL A 257 -10.32 6.68 3.28
N ASP A 258 -10.50 7.95 2.92
CA ASP A 258 -10.34 8.39 1.55
C ASP A 258 -8.89 8.75 1.22
N VAL A 259 -8.25 7.93 0.38
CA VAL A 259 -6.96 8.23 -0.25
C VAL A 259 -7.10 8.57 -1.74
N TYR A 260 -8.29 8.45 -2.31
CA TYR A 260 -8.58 8.81 -3.71
C TYR A 260 -8.47 10.32 -3.91
N GLU A 261 -9.22 11.11 -3.14
CA GLU A 261 -9.25 12.55 -3.33
C GLU A 261 -7.88 13.23 -3.07
N PRO A 262 -7.15 12.89 -1.98
CA PRO A 262 -5.82 13.44 -1.74
C PRO A 262 -4.82 13.09 -2.85
N THR A 263 -4.88 11.88 -3.41
CA THR A 263 -3.99 11.49 -4.52
C THR A 263 -4.44 12.10 -5.85
N ARG A 264 -5.75 12.31 -6.06
CA ARG A 264 -6.31 12.88 -7.29
C ARG A 264 -5.99 14.36 -7.44
N THR A 265 -6.06 15.11 -6.35
CA THR A 265 -5.89 16.56 -6.31
C THR A 265 -4.48 17.01 -5.94
N TYR A 266 -3.57 16.06 -5.70
CA TYR A 266 -2.19 16.38 -5.37
C TYR A 266 -1.54 17.26 -6.46
N PRO A 267 -0.95 18.43 -6.12
CA PRO A 267 -0.48 19.40 -7.11
C PRO A 267 0.50 18.84 -8.15
N ASP A 268 1.37 17.92 -7.73
CA ASP A 268 2.27 17.16 -8.61
C ASP A 268 1.94 15.67 -8.52
N LYS A 269 0.71 15.31 -8.87
CA LYS A 269 0.21 13.93 -8.81
C LYS A 269 1.17 12.88 -9.38
N PRO A 270 1.82 13.07 -10.55
CA PRO A 270 2.76 12.09 -11.08
C PRO A 270 3.91 11.74 -10.12
N SER A 271 4.34 12.65 -9.25
CA SER A 271 5.40 12.36 -8.26
C SER A 271 5.03 11.30 -7.22
N LEU A 272 3.74 11.03 -7.03
CA LEU A 272 3.24 10.02 -6.11
C LEU A 272 3.31 8.60 -6.69
N PHE A 273 3.46 8.47 -8.02
CA PHE A 273 3.34 7.18 -8.72
C PHE A 273 4.61 6.84 -9.48
N THR A 274 4.90 5.55 -9.60
CA THR A 274 5.98 5.08 -10.46
C THR A 274 5.64 5.33 -11.94
N ALA A 275 6.57 5.00 -12.83
CA ALA A 275 6.43 5.22 -14.26
C ALA A 275 5.23 4.49 -14.92
N ASP A 276 4.56 3.57 -14.23
CA ASP A 276 3.33 2.94 -14.71
C ASP A 276 2.05 3.70 -14.37
N GLY A 277 2.14 4.73 -13.52
CA GLY A 277 1.01 5.55 -13.11
C GLY A 277 0.05 4.88 -12.14
N VAL A 278 0.36 3.69 -11.61
CA VAL A 278 -0.50 2.91 -10.69
C VAL A 278 0.20 2.69 -9.35
N HIS A 279 1.42 2.16 -9.34
CA HIS A 279 2.11 1.85 -8.09
C HIS A 279 2.71 3.11 -7.46
N MET A 280 2.82 3.14 -6.14
CA MET A 280 3.31 4.30 -5.40
C MET A 280 4.83 4.45 -5.48
N THR A 281 5.30 5.69 -5.45
CA THR A 281 6.67 6.01 -5.08
C THR A 281 6.81 6.05 -3.55
N HIS A 282 8.02 6.27 -3.05
CA HIS A 282 8.25 6.64 -1.65
C HIS A 282 7.35 7.80 -1.20
N LYS A 283 7.26 8.86 -2.01
CA LYS A 283 6.39 10.02 -1.75
C LYS A 283 4.90 9.67 -1.71
N GLY A 284 4.46 8.75 -2.58
CA GLY A 284 3.10 8.20 -2.53
C GLY A 284 2.81 7.44 -1.24
N ASN A 285 3.74 6.59 -0.80
CA ASN A 285 3.64 5.86 0.46
C ASN A 285 3.61 6.80 1.67
N LEU A 286 4.46 7.84 1.70
CA LEU A 286 4.45 8.87 2.75
C LEU A 286 3.09 9.57 2.84
N LEU A 287 2.50 9.96 1.71
CA LEU A 287 1.17 10.57 1.71
C LEU A 287 0.12 9.64 2.32
N VAL A 288 0.11 8.36 1.94
CA VAL A 288 -0.85 7.38 2.46
C VAL A 288 -0.64 7.13 3.95
N ALA A 289 0.62 6.98 4.39
CA ALA A 289 0.94 6.80 5.80
C ALA A 289 0.47 8.01 6.63
N ARG A 290 0.68 9.23 6.14
CA ARG A 290 0.17 10.46 6.77
C ARG A 290 -1.35 10.44 6.91
N LEU A 291 -2.08 10.07 5.86
CA LEU A 291 -3.54 10.02 5.88
C LEU A 291 -4.09 8.97 6.86
N LEU A 292 -3.42 7.82 6.99
CA LEU A 292 -3.82 6.80 7.95
C LEU A 292 -3.53 7.21 9.39
N LEU A 293 -2.39 7.85 9.66
CA LEU A 293 -2.10 8.39 10.99
C LEU A 293 -3.04 9.53 11.36
N GLU A 294 -3.41 10.39 10.40
CA GLU A 294 -4.40 11.45 10.57
C GLU A 294 -5.77 10.87 10.94
N TYR A 295 -6.26 9.89 10.18
CA TYR A 295 -7.51 9.17 10.49
C TYR A 295 -7.49 8.52 11.88
N LEU A 296 -6.37 7.90 12.27
CA LEU A 296 -6.28 7.25 13.57
C LEU A 296 -6.38 8.23 14.75
N GLY A 297 -6.19 9.54 14.54
CA GLY A 297 -6.34 10.57 15.56
C GLY A 297 -7.73 11.23 15.62
N GLU A 298 -8.66 10.85 14.75
CA GLU A 298 -10.06 11.34 14.75
C GLU A 298 -10.93 10.63 15.79
#